data_AF-A0A8F9WKP4-F1
#
_entry.id   AF-A0A8F9WKP4-F1
#
_cell.length_a   1.000
_cell.length_b   1.000
_cell.length_c   1.000
_cell.angle_alpha   90.00
_cell.angle_beta   90.00
_cell.angle_gamma   90.00
#
_symmetry.space_group_name_H-M   'P 1'
#
loop_
_entity.id
_entity.type
_entity.pdbx_description
1 polymer ?
#
loop_
_entity_poly.entity_id
_entity_poly.type
_entity_poly.pdbx_seq_one_letter_code
_entity_poly.pdbx_strand_id
1 'polypeptide(L)'
;MKFVLLVAIVVACIGGQVWASDDDAALTHAAVEKCKGEISITQEELEQLNGGEFDDGNGHKNVMCFVKCVLDEFDALDGDVLKPDVFHDYFEPHLGAEKTKEFYDGCKGEAGDEECETPFKIVMCLRRSDDIFKF
;
A
#
# COMPACT_ATOMS: atom_id res chain seq x y z
N MET A 1 35.29 -1.09 12.71
CA MET A 1 34.08 -0.94 13.54
C MET A 1 33.79 0.54 13.74
N LYS A 2 32.97 1.17 12.87
CA LYS A 2 32.49 2.57 12.98
C LYS A 2 31.63 3.07 11.79
N PHE A 3 31.39 2.27 10.74
CA PHE A 3 30.62 2.69 9.55
C PHE A 3 29.15 2.26 9.53
N VAL A 4 28.67 1.53 10.55
CA VAL A 4 27.31 0.96 10.56
C VAL A 4 26.25 1.96 11.10
N LEU A 5 26.66 3.12 11.63
CA LEU A 5 25.74 4.05 12.30
C LEU A 5 25.40 5.33 11.51
N LEU A 6 25.95 5.52 10.30
CA LEU A 6 25.71 6.74 9.49
C LEU A 6 24.70 6.57 8.35
N VAL A 7 24.37 5.34 7.97
CA VAL A 7 23.34 5.09 6.93
C VAL A 7 21.92 5.14 7.52
N ALA A 8 21.79 5.04 8.85
CA ALA A 8 20.51 5.03 9.55
C ALA A 8 19.84 6.42 9.69
N ILE A 9 20.47 7.52 9.26
CA ILE A 9 19.96 8.89 9.46
C ILE A 9 19.70 9.64 8.13
N VAL A 10 20.25 9.19 7.00
CA VAL A 10 20.17 9.94 5.73
C VAL A 10 18.94 9.57 4.87
N VAL A 11 18.32 8.41 5.10
CA VAL A 11 17.05 8.04 4.43
C VAL A 11 15.83 8.70 5.08
N ALA A 12 15.98 9.29 6.27
CA ALA A 12 14.89 9.94 7.00
C ALA A 12 14.55 11.38 6.53
N CYS A 13 15.31 11.98 5.60
CA CYS A 13 15.18 13.43 5.32
C CYS A 13 15.16 13.86 3.85
N ILE A 14 15.19 12.96 2.86
CA ILE A 14 15.25 13.38 1.45
C ILE A 14 14.26 12.58 0.61
N GLY A 15 13.02 13.09 0.54
CA GLY A 15 12.03 12.65 -0.46
C GLY A 15 10.73 12.06 0.07
N GLY A 16 10.01 12.78 0.93
CA GLY A 16 8.55 12.78 0.89
C GLY A 16 7.78 11.58 1.46
N GLN A 17 7.97 11.23 2.74
CA GLN A 17 6.92 10.54 3.52
C GLN A 17 6.90 11.07 4.96
N VAL A 18 6.25 12.22 5.14
CA VAL A 18 6.06 12.91 6.44
C VAL A 18 4.79 12.45 7.18
N TRP A 19 4.01 11.54 6.58
CA TRP A 19 2.65 11.28 7.02
C TRP A 19 2.44 9.93 7.74
N ALA A 20 3.33 8.95 7.61
CA ALA A 20 3.30 7.78 8.47
C ALA A 20 3.98 8.11 9.81
N SER A 21 3.26 7.99 10.93
CA SER A 21 3.90 8.02 12.25
C SER A 21 4.84 6.82 12.41
N ASP A 22 5.77 6.89 13.36
CA ASP A 22 6.64 5.74 13.66
C ASP A 22 5.81 4.47 14.00
N ASP A 23 4.61 4.67 14.54
CA ASP A 23 3.64 3.61 14.84
C ASP A 23 3.02 3.03 13.56
N ASP A 24 2.67 3.86 12.58
CA ASP A 24 2.12 3.41 11.29
C ASP A 24 3.14 2.63 10.46
N ALA A 25 4.41 3.03 10.52
CA ALA A 25 5.51 2.31 9.88
C ALA A 25 5.70 0.92 10.51
N ALA A 26 5.65 0.82 11.84
CA ALA A 26 5.76 -0.45 12.54
C ALA A 26 4.57 -1.39 12.27
N LEU A 27 3.35 -0.85 12.24
CA LEU A 27 2.13 -1.61 11.90
C LEU A 27 2.18 -2.10 10.45
N THR A 28 2.59 -1.25 9.51
CA THR A 28 2.78 -1.62 8.10
C THR A 28 3.82 -2.71 7.95
N HIS A 29 4.97 -2.60 8.62
CA HIS A 29 6.00 -3.64 8.61
C HIS A 29 5.49 -4.98 9.17
N ALA A 30 4.72 -4.95 10.26
CA ALA A 30 4.17 -6.17 10.84
C ALA A 30 3.16 -6.86 9.91
N ALA A 31 2.26 -6.09 9.28
CA ALA A 31 1.31 -6.60 8.30
C ALA A 31 2.03 -7.19 7.07
N VAL A 32 3.02 -6.48 6.54
CA VAL A 32 3.84 -6.94 5.41
C VAL A 32 4.56 -8.25 5.73
N GLU A 33 5.22 -8.36 6.89
CA GLU A 33 5.95 -9.58 7.26
C GLU A 33 5.01 -10.76 7.50
N LYS A 34 3.83 -10.54 8.08
CA LYS A 34 2.81 -11.59 8.22
C LYS A 34 2.33 -12.07 6.85
N CYS A 35 1.95 -11.15 5.98
CA CYS A 35 1.43 -11.48 4.65
C CYS A 35 2.49 -12.13 3.75
N LYS A 36 3.78 -11.78 3.88
CA LYS A 36 4.89 -12.49 3.22
C LYS A 36 5.04 -13.94 3.69
N GLY A 37 4.70 -14.22 4.95
CA GLY A 37 4.73 -15.58 5.49
C GLY A 37 3.58 -16.45 4.98
N GLU A 38 2.39 -15.86 4.82
CA GLU A 38 1.18 -16.55 4.35
C GLU A 38 1.15 -16.70 2.83
N ILE A 39 1.59 -15.66 2.12
CA ILE A 39 1.58 -15.57 0.67
C ILE A 39 3.03 -15.70 0.22
N SER A 40 3.32 -16.78 -0.51
CA SER A 40 4.65 -17.12 -1.01
C SER A 40 5.11 -16.17 -2.13
N ILE A 41 5.22 -14.87 -1.80
CA ILE A 41 5.72 -13.82 -2.66
C ILE A 41 7.25 -13.83 -2.63
N THR A 42 7.86 -13.68 -3.80
CA THR A 42 9.30 -13.58 -3.95
C THR A 42 9.79 -12.16 -3.68
N GLN A 43 11.08 -12.02 -3.37
CA GLN A 43 11.71 -10.71 -3.20
C GLN A 43 11.67 -9.88 -4.51
N GLU A 44 11.77 -10.54 -5.67
CA GLU A 44 11.67 -9.90 -6.99
C GLU A 44 10.27 -9.33 -7.24
N GLU A 45 9.23 -10.09 -6.88
CA GLU A 45 7.83 -9.62 -6.95
C GLU A 45 7.57 -8.43 -6.02
N LEU A 46 8.18 -8.40 -4.83
CA LEU A 46 8.09 -7.24 -3.93
C LEU A 46 8.82 -6.02 -4.49
N GLU A 47 9.98 -6.22 -5.12
CA GLU A 47 10.76 -5.14 -5.73
C GLU A 47 10.04 -4.53 -6.94
N GLN A 48 9.42 -5.35 -7.78
CA GLN A 48 8.54 -4.88 -8.86
C GLN A 48 7.36 -4.07 -8.29
N LEU A 49 6.90 -4.44 -7.08
CA LEU A 49 5.69 -3.86 -6.48
C LEU A 49 6.04 -2.48 -5.97
N ASN A 50 7.19 -2.33 -5.36
CA ASN A 50 7.72 -1.03 -4.97
C ASN A 50 8.16 -0.21 -6.19
N GLY A 51 8.68 -0.84 -7.25
CA GLY A 51 9.10 -0.18 -8.49
C GLY A 51 7.94 0.42 -9.30
N GLY A 52 6.72 -0.09 -9.12
CA GLY A 52 5.54 0.33 -9.89
C GLY A 52 5.53 -0.22 -11.30
N GLU A 53 6.23 -1.34 -11.50
CA GLU A 53 6.33 -2.04 -12.78
C GLU A 53 5.21 -3.09 -12.97
N PHE A 54 4.23 -3.15 -12.06
CA PHE A 54 3.08 -4.04 -12.22
C PHE A 54 2.05 -3.45 -13.17
N ASP A 55 1.91 -4.10 -14.32
CA ASP A 55 0.71 -4.00 -15.13
C ASP A 55 -0.43 -4.81 -14.50
N ASP A 56 -1.65 -4.40 -14.79
CA ASP A 56 -2.92 -5.06 -14.50
C ASP A 56 -3.09 -6.39 -15.27
N GLY A 57 -2.01 -6.90 -15.88
CA GLY A 57 -1.99 -8.09 -16.72
C GLY A 57 -1.76 -9.37 -15.91
N ASN A 58 -2.65 -10.35 -16.12
CA ASN A 58 -2.61 -11.71 -15.59
C ASN A 58 -1.20 -12.33 -15.55
N GLY A 59 -0.54 -12.22 -14.41
CA GLY A 59 0.75 -12.88 -14.14
C GLY A 59 1.08 -13.06 -12.67
N HIS A 60 0.34 -12.41 -11.75
CA HIS A 60 0.86 -12.15 -10.41
C HIS A 60 -0.18 -12.31 -9.30
N LYS A 61 -0.93 -13.43 -9.31
CA LYS A 61 -1.94 -13.74 -8.27
C LYS A 61 -1.41 -13.56 -6.85
N ASN A 62 -0.17 -13.98 -6.59
CA ASN A 62 0.45 -13.83 -5.27
C ASN A 62 0.64 -12.36 -4.88
N VAL A 63 1.01 -11.48 -5.81
CA VAL A 63 1.18 -10.05 -5.56
C VAL A 63 -0.17 -9.40 -5.28
N MET A 64 -1.18 -9.71 -6.07
CA MET A 64 -2.54 -9.19 -5.86
C MET A 64 -3.07 -9.61 -4.49
N CYS A 65 -2.94 -10.89 -4.15
CA CYS A 65 -3.35 -11.40 -2.85
C CYS A 65 -2.50 -10.88 -1.71
N PHE A 66 -1.21 -10.60 -1.94
CA PHE A 66 -0.35 -9.96 -0.95
C PHE A 66 -0.87 -8.56 -0.60
N VAL A 67 -1.23 -7.76 -1.60
CA VAL A 67 -1.86 -6.44 -1.39
C VAL A 67 -3.18 -6.57 -0.64
N LYS A 68 -4.04 -7.53 -1.04
CA LYS A 68 -5.30 -7.80 -0.33
C LYS A 68 -5.06 -8.16 1.14
N CYS A 69 -4.12 -9.07 1.41
CA CYS A 69 -3.78 -9.50 2.78
C CYS A 69 -3.35 -8.31 3.64
N VAL A 70 -2.48 -7.44 3.13
CA VAL A 70 -2.04 -6.26 3.88
C VAL A 70 -3.22 -5.35 4.19
N LEU A 71 -4.11 -5.10 3.23
CA LEU A 71 -5.31 -4.29 3.45
C LEU A 71 -6.30 -4.93 4.45
N ASP A 72 -6.43 -6.26 4.46
CA ASP A 72 -7.23 -7.00 5.43
C ASP A 72 -6.66 -6.86 6.86
N GLU A 73 -5.34 -6.83 7.03
CA GLU A 73 -4.71 -6.59 8.35
C GLU A 73 -5.03 -5.20 8.91
N PHE A 74 -5.26 -4.21 8.05
CA PHE A 74 -5.71 -2.87 8.43
C PHE A 74 -7.24 -2.75 8.57
N ASP A 75 -7.98 -3.85 8.40
CA ASP A 75 -9.44 -3.87 8.32
C ASP A 75 -9.99 -2.92 7.22
N ALA A 76 -9.17 -2.60 6.21
CA ALA A 76 -9.50 -1.60 5.19
C ALA A 76 -10.51 -2.11 4.15
N LEU A 77 -10.81 -3.41 4.14
CA LEU A 77 -11.70 -4.04 3.17
C LEU A 77 -12.96 -4.61 3.83
N ASP A 78 -14.10 -4.48 3.14
CA ASP A 78 -15.29 -5.30 3.34
C ASP A 78 -15.39 -6.29 2.15
N GLY A 79 -14.88 -7.49 2.36
CA GLY A 79 -14.60 -8.44 1.27
C GLY A 79 -13.47 -7.92 0.37
N ASP A 80 -13.84 -7.37 -0.78
CA ASP A 80 -12.91 -6.79 -1.75
C ASP A 80 -13.09 -5.27 -1.92
N VAL A 81 -14.06 -4.68 -1.24
CA VAL A 81 -14.40 -3.26 -1.37
C VAL A 81 -13.68 -2.45 -0.30
N LEU A 82 -13.03 -1.36 -0.71
CA LEU A 82 -12.37 -0.42 0.20
C LEU A 82 -13.39 0.29 1.10
N LYS A 83 -13.28 0.10 2.42
CA LYS A 83 -14.12 0.77 3.41
C LYS A 83 -13.84 2.27 3.42
N PRO A 84 -14.86 3.13 3.24
CA PRO A 84 -14.68 4.57 3.24
C PRO A 84 -14.16 5.05 4.59
N ASP A 85 -14.78 4.62 5.69
CA ASP A 85 -14.45 5.14 7.03
C ASP A 85 -12.97 4.90 7.38
N VAL A 86 -12.44 3.70 7.12
CA VAL A 86 -11.03 3.38 7.39
C VAL A 86 -10.09 4.19 6.50
N PHE A 87 -10.42 4.34 5.22
CA PHE A 87 -9.61 5.15 4.30
C PHE A 87 -9.60 6.64 4.71
N HIS A 88 -10.77 7.17 5.06
CA HIS A 88 -10.92 8.56 5.47
C HIS A 88 -10.23 8.84 6.81
N ASP A 89 -10.47 8.02 7.82
CA ASP A 89 -9.84 8.17 9.14
C ASP A 89 -8.31 8.13 9.05
N TYR A 90 -7.76 7.29 8.16
CA TYR A 90 -6.33 7.19 7.95
C TYR A 90 -5.75 8.38 7.15
N PHE A 91 -6.36 8.76 6.02
CA PHE A 91 -5.76 9.74 5.11
C PHE A 91 -6.17 11.20 5.34
N GLU A 92 -7.36 11.48 5.88
CA GLU A 92 -7.81 12.87 6.15
C GLU A 92 -6.87 13.67 7.06
N PRO A 93 -6.28 13.12 8.14
CA PRO A 93 -5.30 13.84 8.96
C PRO A 93 -4.08 14.32 8.18
N HIS A 94 -3.78 13.69 7.03
CA HIS A 94 -2.58 13.95 6.25
C HIS A 94 -2.86 14.76 4.97
N LEU A 95 -3.99 14.51 4.33
CA LEU A 95 -4.33 15.10 3.02
C LEU A 95 -5.44 16.16 3.11
N GLY A 96 -6.20 16.16 4.22
CA GLY A 96 -7.43 16.92 4.37
C GLY A 96 -8.63 16.24 3.69
N ALA A 97 -9.82 16.48 4.24
CA ALA A 97 -11.07 15.85 3.81
C ALA A 97 -11.36 15.93 2.30
N GLU A 98 -11.06 17.07 1.67
CA GLU A 98 -11.35 17.28 0.24
C GLU A 98 -10.50 16.35 -0.65
N LYS A 99 -9.18 16.32 -0.42
CA LYS A 99 -8.26 15.48 -1.21
C LYS A 99 -8.45 14.00 -0.92
N THR A 100 -8.65 13.63 0.35
CA THR A 100 -8.93 12.22 0.69
C THR A 100 -10.19 11.73 -0.01
N LYS A 101 -11.26 12.52 -0.01
CA LYS A 101 -12.49 12.21 -0.73
C LYS A 101 -12.26 12.11 -2.24
N GLU A 102 -11.47 13.01 -2.83
CA GLU A 102 -11.14 12.97 -4.27
C GLU A 102 -10.47 11.65 -4.66
N PHE A 103 -9.45 11.22 -3.92
CA PHE A 103 -8.77 9.95 -4.18
C PHE A 103 -9.67 8.73 -3.96
N TYR A 104 -10.45 8.73 -2.88
CA TYR A 104 -11.39 7.66 -2.60
C TYR A 104 -12.43 7.53 -3.73
N ASP A 105 -13.09 8.63 -4.09
CA ASP A 105 -14.10 8.64 -5.14
C ASP A 105 -13.54 8.29 -6.52
N GLY A 106 -12.28 8.65 -6.79
CA GLY A 106 -11.59 8.33 -8.03
C GLY A 106 -11.28 6.84 -8.20
N CYS A 107 -11.01 6.12 -7.11
CA CYS A 107 -10.50 4.74 -7.18
C CYS A 107 -11.43 3.67 -6.59
N LYS A 108 -12.43 4.01 -5.77
CA LYS A 108 -13.34 3.02 -5.14
C LYS A 108 -14.15 2.17 -6.12
N GLY A 109 -14.27 2.60 -7.37
CA GLY A 109 -15.02 1.91 -8.43
C GLY A 109 -14.20 0.89 -9.22
N GLU A 110 -12.90 0.78 -8.94
CA GLU A 110 -12.05 -0.25 -9.56
C GLU A 110 -12.56 -1.65 -9.20
N ALA A 111 -12.54 -2.55 -10.18
CA ALA A 111 -13.00 -3.92 -10.02
C ALA A 111 -12.17 -4.88 -10.87
N GLY A 112 -11.89 -6.04 -10.29
CA GLY A 112 -11.27 -7.19 -10.94
C GLY A 112 -12.27 -8.34 -11.09
N ASP A 113 -11.96 -9.23 -12.04
CA ASP A 113 -12.72 -10.44 -12.30
C ASP A 113 -12.12 -11.64 -11.55
N GLU A 114 -10.85 -11.53 -11.14
CA GLU A 114 -10.11 -12.55 -10.39
C GLU A 114 -10.04 -12.25 -8.88
N GLU A 115 -9.76 -13.32 -8.12
CA GLU A 115 -9.52 -13.24 -6.68
C GLU A 115 -8.38 -12.26 -6.37
N CYS A 116 -8.57 -11.38 -5.38
CA CYS A 116 -7.62 -10.36 -4.95
C CYS A 116 -7.37 -9.20 -5.93
N GLU A 117 -7.93 -9.25 -7.14
CA GLU A 117 -7.66 -8.27 -8.20
C GLU A 117 -8.32 -6.91 -7.91
N THR A 118 -9.52 -6.89 -7.33
CA THR A 118 -10.21 -5.64 -6.97
C THR A 118 -9.40 -4.77 -5.99
N PRO A 119 -8.97 -5.26 -4.81
CA PRO A 119 -8.13 -4.47 -3.90
C PRO A 119 -6.81 -4.03 -4.54
N PHE A 120 -6.21 -4.90 -5.36
CA PHE A 120 -4.99 -4.58 -6.08
C PHE A 120 -5.18 -3.41 -7.05
N LYS A 121 -6.23 -3.44 -7.87
CA LYS A 121 -6.55 -2.37 -8.82
C LYS A 121 -6.83 -1.05 -8.12
N ILE A 122 -7.52 -1.07 -6.97
CA ILE A 122 -7.74 0.13 -6.15
C ILE A 122 -6.39 0.75 -5.73
N VAL A 123 -5.46 -0.04 -5.20
CA VAL A 123 -4.12 0.46 -4.80
C VAL A 123 -3.33 0.99 -5.99
N MET A 124 -3.37 0.29 -7.13
CA MET A 124 -2.71 0.77 -8.34
C MET A 124 -3.34 2.07 -8.86
N CYS A 125 -4.66 2.23 -8.77
CA CYS A 125 -5.33 3.48 -9.08
C CYS A 125 -4.85 4.64 -8.19
N LEU A 126 -4.78 4.43 -6.87
CA LEU A 126 -4.29 5.43 -5.93
C LEU A 126 -2.84 5.83 -6.26
N ARG A 127 -1.99 4.85 -6.51
CA ARG A 127 -0.58 5.06 -6.90
C ARG A 127 -0.40 5.82 -8.22
N ARG A 128 -1.29 5.59 -9.18
CA ARG A 128 -1.31 6.36 -10.45
C ARG A 128 -1.83 7.78 -10.26
N SER A 129 -2.67 7.99 -9.26
CA SER A 129 -3.31 9.28 -8.99
C SER A 129 -2.35 10.28 -8.34
N ASP A 130 -1.47 9.82 -7.44
CA ASP A 130 -0.50 10.69 -6.78
C ASP A 130 0.71 9.90 -6.22
N ASP A 131 1.86 10.57 -6.16
CA ASP A 131 3.12 9.99 -5.65
C ASP A 131 3.08 9.71 -4.14
N ILE A 132 2.16 10.33 -3.39
CA ILE A 132 2.01 10.06 -1.94
C ILE A 132 1.68 8.60 -1.61
N PHE A 133 1.11 7.85 -2.56
CA PHE A 133 0.71 6.44 -2.39
C PHE A 133 1.78 5.45 -2.87
N LYS A 134 2.97 5.93 -3.25
CA LYS A 134 4.10 5.06 -3.61
C LYS A 134 4.87 4.66 -2.34
N PHE A 135 5.11 3.36 -2.17
CA PHE A 135 5.94 2.80 -1.09
C PHE A 135 7.43 2.91 -1.41
#